data_AF-A0A970IRS8-F1
#
_entry.id   AF-A0A970IRS8-F1
#
_cell.length_a   1.000
_cell.length_b   1.000
_cell.length_c   1.000
_cell.angle_alpha   90.00
_cell.angle_beta   90.00
_cell.angle_gamma   90.00
#
_symmetry.space_group_name_H-M   'P 1'
#
loop_
_entity.id
_entity.type
_entity.pdbx_description
1 polymer ?
#
loop_
_entity_poly.entity_id
_entity_poly.type
_entity_poly.pdbx_seq_one_letter_code
_entity_poly.pdbx_strand_id
1 'polypeptide(L)' 'MNGKTYKIKEKLSDVLELPREIVLDISKIIVIGTDSVIVENHKGIIDYCDNKISINT' A
#
# COMPACT_ATOMS: atom_id res chain seq x y z
N MET A 1 -8.04 -1.95 12.16
CA MET A 1 -6.86 -2.84 12.18
C MET A 1 -6.37 -3.04 13.61
N ASN A 2 -6.20 -4.28 14.07
CA ASN A 2 -5.69 -4.58 15.41
C ASN A 2 -4.22 -4.16 15.52
N GLY A 3 -3.93 -3.07 16.25
CA GLY A 3 -2.58 -2.49 16.37
C GLY A 3 -1.49 -3.43 16.88
N LYS A 4 -1.86 -4.58 17.47
CA LYS A 4 -0.91 -5.64 17.88
C LYS A 4 -0.26 -6.33 16.68
N THR A 5 -1.02 -6.65 15.63
CA THR A 5 -0.50 -7.36 14.44
C THR A 5 0.43 -6.46 13.63
N TYR A 6 0.12 -5.17 13.53
CA TYR A 6 0.97 -4.18 12.85
C TYR A 6 2.36 -4.08 13.49
N LYS A 7 2.44 -3.99 14.82
CA LYS A 7 3.72 -3.95 15.55
C LYS A 7 4.57 -5.22 15.38
N ILE A 8 3.94 -6.38 15.19
CA ILE A 8 4.66 -7.64 14.95
C ILE A 8 5.26 -7.65 13.54
N LYS A 9 4.49 -7.24 12.53
CA LYS A 9 4.95 -7.10 11.15
C LYS A 9 6.11 -6.10 11.02
N GLU A 10 6.02 -4.97 11.70
CA GLU A 10 7.07 -3.94 11.71
C GLU A 10 8.40 -4.48 12.27
N LYS A 11 8.35 -5.16 13.43
CA LYS A 11 9.54 -5.80 14.03
C LYS A 11 10.15 -6.88 13.13
N LEU A 12 9.33 -7.65 12.43
CA LEU A 12 9.81 -8.67 11.51
C LEU A 12 10.51 -8.05 10.29
N SER A 13 10.01 -6.92 9.78
CA SER A 13 10.64 -6.14 8.70
C SER A 13 12.04 -5.69 9.09
N ASP A 14 12.21 -5.18 10.31
CA ASP A 14 13.49 -4.68 10.81
C ASP A 14 14.51 -5.81 11.01
N VAL A 15 14.08 -6.99 11.46
CA VAL A 15 14.98 -8.16 11.65
C VAL A 15 15.41 -8.78 10.32
N LEU A 16 14.53 -8.77 9.33
CA LEU A 16 14.79 -9.38 8.01
C LEU A 16 15.35 -8.37 6.98
N GLU A 17 15.60 -7.12 7.38
CA GLU A 17 16.00 -6.01 6.50
C GLU A 17 15.08 -5.83 5.27
N LEU A 18 13.82 -6.26 5.38
CA LEU A 18 12.85 -6.18 4.30
C LEU A 18 12.29 -4.76 4.20
N PRO A 19 11.99 -4.26 2.99
CA PRO A 19 11.32 -2.97 2.82
C PRO A 19 9.97 -2.97 3.54
N ARG A 20 9.78 -2.02 4.47
CA ARG A 20 8.56 -1.90 5.29
C ARG A 20 7.28 -1.81 4.46
N GLU A 21 7.38 -1.20 3.29
CA GLU A 21 6.30 -1.03 2.31
C GLU A 21 5.69 -2.37 1.91
N ILE A 22 6.54 -3.38 1.71
CA ILE A 22 6.15 -4.74 1.30
C ILE A 22 5.52 -5.48 2.49
N VAL A 23 6.13 -5.37 3.68
CA VAL A 23 5.70 -6.13 4.87
C VAL A 23 4.39 -5.59 5.45
N LEU A 24 4.20 -4.28 5.39
CA LEU A 24 3.07 -3.56 5.98
C LEU A 24 1.90 -3.38 5.00
N ASP A 25 2.03 -3.86 3.76
CA ASP A 25 0.98 -3.76 2.73
C ASP A 25 0.51 -2.30 2.50
N ILE A 26 1.43 -1.34 2.55
CA ILE A 26 1.07 0.09 2.48
C ILE A 26 0.94 0.50 1.01
N SER A 27 -0.24 0.99 0.64
CA SER A 27 -0.43 1.64 -0.67
C SER A 27 0.16 3.06 -0.65
N LYS A 28 0.89 3.43 -1.70
CA LYS A 28 1.51 4.77 -1.83
C LYS A 28 0.75 5.59 -2.85
N ILE A 29 0.36 6.81 -2.47
CA ILE A 29 -0.37 7.75 -3.32
C ILE A 29 0.47 9.02 -3.47
N ILE A 30 0.73 9.43 -4.70
CA ILE A 30 1.49 10.63 -5.04
C ILE A 30 0.58 11.54 -5.87
N VAL A 31 0.31 12.75 -5.36
CA VAL A 31 -0.45 13.77 -6.10
C VAL A 31 0.54 14.72 -6.78
N ILE A 32 0.38 14.93 -8.08
CA ILE A 32 1.26 15.79 -8.87
C ILE A 32 0.42 16.93 -9.45
N GLY A 33 0.60 18.12 -8.88
CA GLY A 33 -0.20 19.31 -9.21
C GLY A 33 -1.67 19.09 -8.88
N THR A 34 -2.55 19.48 -9.80
CA THR A 34 -4.00 19.32 -9.66
C THR A 34 -4.59 18.21 -10.52
N ASP A 35 -3.83 17.71 -11.50
CA ASP A 35 -4.41 16.97 -12.63
C ASP A 35 -4.00 15.50 -12.66
N SER A 36 -3.04 15.10 -11.83
CA SER A 36 -2.51 13.73 -11.89
C SER A 36 -2.22 13.14 -10.51
N VAL A 37 -2.49 11.85 -10.40
CA VAL A 37 -2.24 11.04 -9.21
C VAL A 37 -1.60 9.73 -9.64
N ILE A 38 -0.53 9.33 -8.97
CA ILE A 38 0.09 8.01 -9.09
C ILE A 38 -0.30 7.20 -7.86
N VAL A 39 -0.84 6.00 -8.08
CA VAL A 39 -1.16 5.05 -7.02
C VAL A 39 -0.32 3.81 -7.23
N GLU A 40 0.55 3.51 -6.27
CA GLU A 40 1.37 2.30 -6.25
C GLU A 40 0.76 1.32 -5.25
N ASN A 41 0.36 0.16 -5.75
CA ASN A 41 -0.29 -0.88 -4.99
C ASN A 41 0.32 -2.24 -5.33
N HIS A 42 0.80 -2.96 -4.32
CA HIS A 42 1.46 -4.26 -4.49
C HIS A 42 0.50 -5.45 -4.42
N LYS A 43 -0.77 -5.24 -4.03
CA LYS A 43 -1.79 -6.28 -3.88
C LYS A 43 -2.70 -6.45 -5.11
N GLY A 44 -2.64 -5.51 -6.06
CA GLY A 44 -3.32 -5.57 -7.35
C GLY A 44 -4.62 -4.75 -7.45
N ILE A 45 -5.06 -4.60 -8.70
CA ILE A 45 -6.32 -3.94 -9.07
C ILE A 45 -7.47 -4.94 -8.97
N ILE A 46 -8.58 -4.54 -8.33
CA ILE A 46 -9.82 -5.32 -8.21
C ILE A 46 -10.78 -4.98 -9.35
N ASP A 47 -10.90 -3.71 -9.71
CA ASP A 47 -11.84 -3.21 -10.74
C ASP A 47 -11.22 -2.03 -11.49
N TYR A 48 -11.40 -1.99 -12.81
CA TYR A 48 -10.90 -0.94 -13.70
C TYR A 48 -11.98 -0.60 -14.74
N CYS A 49 -12.73 0.46 -14.47
CA CYS A 49 -13.79 1.00 -15.31
C CYS A 49 -13.50 2.47 -15.63
N ASP A 50 -14.14 3.00 -16.69
CA ASP A 50 -13.95 4.38 -17.17
C ASP A 50 -14.07 5.46 -16.08
N ASN A 51 -14.88 5.22 -15.05
CA ASN A 51 -15.17 6.16 -13.98
C ASN A 51 -14.72 5.69 -12.58
N LYS A 52 -14.11 4.50 -12.45
CA LYS A 52 -13.79 3.92 -11.14
C LYS A 52 -12.64 2.94 -11.24
N ILE A 53 -11.66 3.11 -10.35
CA ILE A 53 -10.61 2.13 -10.09
C ILE A 53 -10.76 1.68 -8.63
N SER A 54 -10.69 0.37 -8.38
CA SER A 54 -10.64 -0.20 -7.03
C SER A 54 -9.39 -1.04 -6.87
N ILE A 55 -8.66 -0.82 -5.78
CA ILE A 55 -7.40 -1.53 -5.48
C ILE A 55 -7.51 -2.27 -4.16
N ASN A 56 -6.79 -3.38 -4.03
CA ASN A 56 -6.73 -4.17 -2.81
C ASN A 56 -5.71 -3.54 -1.85
N THR A 57 -6.06 -3.22 -0.60
CA THR A 57 -5.12 -2.64 0.38
C THR A 57 -5.07 -3.43 1.67
#